data_AF-A0A653DIW4-F1
#
_entry.id   AF-A0A653DIW4-F1
#
_cell.length_a   1.000
_cell.length_b   1.000
_cell.length_c   1.000
_cell.angle_alpha   90.00
_cell.angle_beta   90.00
_cell.angle_gamma   90.00
#
_symmetry.space_group_name_H-M   'P 1'
#
loop_
_entity.id
_entity.type
_entity.pdbx_description
1 polymer ?
#
loop_
_entity_poly.entity_id
_entity_poly.type
_entity_poly.pdbx_seq_one_letter_code
_entity_poly.pdbx_strand_id
1 'polypeptide(L)'
;AAYKAPQTGENFVNCNFDKPPGPKQVCITSVDKLGNCHPSKKYGYNSSSPCVFLKLNRIYGWVPEFYTTPEENMPEGLKQHIKTRQGEEKKQIWVTCNGINDFDKENIRGFNYHPRGFASYYYPYKNLKNYLSPIIGVEVVNVTRKLI
;
A
#
# COMPACT_ATOMS: atom_id res chain seq x y z
N ALA A 1 0.15 -17.40 -8.32
CA ALA A 1 0.86 -16.32 -7.61
C ALA A 1 0.37 -16.24 -6.17
N ALA A 2 1.23 -16.00 -5.19
CA ALA A 2 0.91 -16.09 -3.76
C ALA A 2 -0.32 -15.26 -3.32
N TYR A 3 -0.49 -14.05 -3.87
CA TYR A 3 -1.63 -13.17 -3.57
C TYR A 3 -2.96 -13.59 -4.21
N LYS A 4 -2.97 -14.58 -5.11
CA LYS A 4 -4.19 -15.18 -5.69
C LYS A 4 -4.59 -16.47 -4.99
N ALA A 5 -3.71 -17.04 -4.16
CA ALA A 5 -4.02 -18.26 -3.44
C ALA A 5 -5.06 -17.96 -2.34
N PRO A 6 -6.02 -18.87 -2.11
CA PRO A 6 -6.93 -18.75 -0.98
C PRO A 6 -6.16 -18.62 0.33
N GLN A 7 -6.47 -17.59 1.12
CA GLN A 7 -5.89 -17.36 2.44
C GLN A 7 -6.79 -17.99 3.51
N THR A 8 -6.96 -19.31 3.39
CA THR A 8 -7.85 -20.15 4.21
C THR A 8 -7.02 -21.07 5.10
N GLY A 9 -7.46 -21.29 6.34
CA GLY A 9 -6.79 -22.17 7.30
C GLY A 9 -6.65 -21.55 8.69
N GLU A 10 -6.08 -22.30 9.63
CA GLU A 10 -6.12 -21.99 11.07
C GLU A 10 -5.35 -20.73 11.48
N ASN A 11 -4.32 -20.33 10.74
CA ASN A 11 -3.46 -19.22 11.15
C ASN A 11 -3.76 -17.88 10.45
N PHE A 12 -4.70 -17.84 9.50
CA PHE A 12 -5.12 -16.59 8.86
C PHE A 12 -6.18 -15.88 9.69
N VAL A 13 -6.03 -14.56 9.86
CA VAL A 13 -7.04 -13.73 10.54
C VAL A 13 -7.29 -12.43 9.79
N ASN A 14 -8.52 -11.93 9.88
CA ASN A 14 -8.86 -10.58 9.45
C ASN A 14 -8.33 -9.59 10.49
N CYS A 15 -7.31 -8.84 10.11
CA CYS A 15 -6.72 -7.80 10.93
C CYS A 15 -7.29 -6.43 10.61
N ASN A 16 -7.33 -5.58 11.64
CA ASN A 16 -7.53 -4.15 11.51
C ASN A 16 -6.69 -3.44 12.60
N PHE A 17 -6.81 -2.12 12.70
CA PHE A 17 -6.01 -1.32 13.63
C PHE A 17 -6.30 -1.64 15.11
N ASP A 18 -7.52 -2.07 15.44
CA ASP A 18 -7.92 -2.44 16.81
C ASP A 18 -7.69 -3.93 17.12
N LYS A 19 -7.54 -4.75 16.08
CA LYS A 19 -7.42 -6.21 16.14
C LYS A 19 -6.19 -6.68 15.34
N PRO A 20 -4.98 -6.52 15.91
CA PRO A 20 -3.76 -7.08 15.33
C PRO A 20 -3.74 -8.63 15.44
N PRO A 21 -2.87 -9.32 14.69
CA PRO A 21 -2.79 -10.79 14.73
C PRO A 21 -2.17 -11.28 16.05
N GLY A 22 -2.66 -12.40 16.56
CA GLY A 22 -2.04 -13.10 17.71
C GLY A 22 -0.66 -13.72 17.38
N PRO A 23 0.05 -14.29 18.38
CA PRO A 23 1.44 -14.72 18.25
C PRO A 23 1.76 -15.71 17.12
N LYS A 24 0.80 -16.58 16.76
CA LYS A 24 0.94 -17.59 15.69
C LYS A 24 0.05 -17.31 14.48
N GLN A 25 -0.56 -16.13 14.43
CA GLN A 25 -1.50 -15.73 13.38
C GLN A 25 -0.85 -14.77 12.39
N VAL A 26 -1.38 -14.75 11.17
CA VAL A 26 -0.98 -13.84 10.09
C VAL A 26 -2.20 -13.11 9.53
N CYS A 27 -2.02 -11.84 9.19
CA CYS A 27 -3.10 -11.04 8.62
C CYS A 27 -3.39 -11.44 7.17
N ILE A 28 -4.66 -11.57 6.84
CA ILE A 28 -5.11 -11.73 5.46
C ILE A 28 -4.75 -10.45 4.69
N THR A 29 -4.04 -10.61 3.58
CA THR A 29 -3.76 -9.53 2.62
C THR A 29 -4.77 -9.61 1.48
N SER A 30 -5.86 -8.86 1.58
CA SER A 30 -6.89 -8.82 0.52
C SER A 30 -6.44 -7.99 -0.68
N VAL A 31 -6.56 -8.57 -1.88
CA VAL A 31 -6.35 -7.89 -3.15
C VAL A 31 -7.54 -7.02 -3.55
N ASP A 32 -8.69 -7.17 -2.91
CA ASP A 32 -9.92 -6.42 -3.24
C ASP A 32 -9.76 -4.92 -2.95
N LYS A 33 -8.87 -4.58 -2.02
CA LYS A 33 -8.52 -3.20 -1.67
C LYS A 33 -7.67 -2.48 -2.73
N LEU A 34 -7.30 -3.16 -3.81
CA LEU A 34 -6.43 -2.61 -4.86
C LEU A 34 -7.16 -1.68 -5.86
N GLY A 35 -8.47 -1.47 -5.74
CA GLY A 35 -9.20 -0.49 -6.57
C GLY A 35 -8.99 -0.70 -8.07
N ASN A 36 -8.53 0.34 -8.79
CA ASN A 36 -8.21 0.26 -10.22
C ASN A 36 -7.03 -0.68 -10.54
N CYS A 37 -6.20 -0.97 -9.55
CA CYS A 37 -5.11 -1.95 -9.66
C CYS A 37 -5.56 -3.40 -9.46
N HIS A 38 -6.87 -3.64 -9.26
CA HIS A 38 -7.40 -4.99 -9.14
C HIS A 38 -7.24 -5.78 -10.46
N PRO A 39 -6.98 -7.11 -10.43
CA PRO A 39 -6.89 -7.94 -11.63
C PRO A 39 -8.09 -7.84 -12.59
N SER A 40 -9.30 -7.68 -12.06
CA SER A 40 -10.52 -7.50 -12.89
C SER A 40 -10.52 -6.21 -13.70
N LYS A 41 -9.74 -5.21 -13.29
CA LYS A 41 -9.50 -3.95 -14.01
C LYS A 41 -8.21 -4.01 -14.85
N LYS A 42 -7.68 -5.22 -15.09
CA LYS A 42 -6.44 -5.46 -15.85
C LYS A 42 -5.26 -4.62 -15.35
N TYR A 43 -5.21 -4.37 -14.03
CA TYR A 43 -4.15 -3.60 -13.38
C TYR A 43 -3.97 -2.17 -13.95
N GLY A 44 -5.05 -1.57 -14.47
CA GLY A 44 -5.01 -0.25 -15.09
C GLY A 44 -4.37 -0.19 -16.47
N TYR A 45 -3.92 -1.31 -17.06
CA TYR A 45 -3.34 -1.32 -18.41
C TYR A 45 -4.38 -1.13 -19.53
N ASN A 46 -5.67 -1.25 -19.23
CA ASN A 46 -6.75 -0.96 -20.15
C ASN A 46 -7.12 0.53 -20.17
N SER A 47 -6.69 1.30 -19.18
CA SER A 47 -6.63 2.76 -19.21
C SER A 47 -5.19 3.17 -19.51
N SER A 48 -4.94 4.43 -19.87
CA SER A 48 -3.56 4.96 -19.90
C SER A 48 -2.99 5.14 -18.48
N SER A 49 -3.44 4.34 -17.50
CA SER A 49 -3.13 4.51 -16.08
C SER A 49 -2.62 3.19 -15.47
N PRO A 50 -1.41 2.73 -15.82
CA PRO A 50 -0.89 1.46 -15.34
C PRO A 50 -0.63 1.49 -13.82
N CYS A 51 -0.73 0.32 -13.19
CA CYS A 51 -0.42 0.16 -11.77
C CYS A 51 0.97 -0.41 -11.51
N VAL A 52 1.67 0.21 -10.55
CA VAL A 52 2.93 -0.28 -9.97
C VAL A 52 2.65 -0.79 -8.55
N PHE A 53 3.20 -1.94 -8.20
CA PHE A 53 3.00 -2.54 -6.87
C PHE A 53 4.20 -2.30 -5.96
N LEU A 54 3.96 -1.67 -4.83
CA LEU A 54 4.96 -1.46 -3.78
C LEU A 54 4.83 -2.52 -2.70
N LYS A 55 5.98 -3.02 -2.26
CA LYS A 55 6.11 -4.01 -1.18
C LYS A 55 7.40 -3.73 -0.43
N LEU A 56 7.33 -3.68 0.90
CA LEU A 56 8.52 -3.53 1.73
C LEU A 56 9.30 -4.84 1.88
N ASN A 57 10.60 -4.72 2.09
CA ASN A 57 11.46 -5.84 2.43
C ASN A 57 11.06 -6.43 3.80
N ARG A 58 11.21 -7.75 3.94
CA ARG A 58 10.91 -8.46 5.18
C ARG A 58 12.13 -8.42 6.09
N ILE A 59 12.08 -7.60 7.13
CA ILE A 59 13.11 -7.54 8.16
C ILE A 59 12.50 -8.13 9.44
N TYR A 60 13.08 -9.22 9.92
CA TYR A 60 12.58 -9.93 11.10
C TYR A 60 12.62 -9.02 12.33
N GLY A 61 11.51 -8.94 13.07
CA GLY A 61 11.41 -8.14 14.29
C GLY A 61 11.38 -6.62 14.09
N TRP A 62 11.51 -6.12 12.86
CA TRP A 62 11.46 -4.68 12.61
C TRP A 62 10.08 -4.09 12.90
N VAL A 63 10.06 -3.07 13.75
CA VAL A 63 8.87 -2.30 14.10
C VAL A 63 8.99 -0.91 13.47
N PRO A 64 8.08 -0.53 12.57
CA PRO A 64 8.06 0.82 12.01
C PRO A 64 7.72 1.87 13.06
N GLU A 65 8.38 3.02 12.96
CA GLU A 65 7.96 4.27 13.59
C GLU A 65 7.02 5.01 12.62
N PHE A 66 5.88 5.48 13.12
CA PHE A 66 4.83 6.06 12.28
C PHE A 66 4.73 7.57 12.48
N TYR A 67 4.57 8.29 11.37
CA TYR A 67 4.13 9.68 11.41
C TYR A 67 2.62 9.78 11.62
N THR A 68 2.19 10.01 12.86
CA THR A 68 0.77 10.20 13.21
C THR A 68 0.33 11.67 13.14
N THR A 69 1.28 12.58 13.03
CA THR A 69 1.08 14.01 12.79
C THR A 69 1.76 14.43 11.48
N PRO A 70 1.17 15.34 10.71
CA PRO A 70 1.83 15.89 9.52
C PRO A 70 3.10 16.68 9.90
N GLU A 71 4.22 16.36 9.26
CA GLU A 71 5.49 17.09 9.41
C GLU A 71 5.67 18.13 8.31
N GLU A 72 6.49 19.16 8.54
CA GLU A 72 6.70 20.28 7.62
C GLU A 72 7.18 19.86 6.23
N ASN A 73 8.10 18.89 6.16
CA ASN A 73 8.70 18.39 4.93
C ASN A 73 7.84 17.39 4.16
N MET A 74 6.63 17.06 4.63
CA MET A 74 5.71 16.19 3.89
C MET A 74 5.00 16.93 2.75
N PRO A 75 4.71 16.25 1.61
CA PRO A 75 3.87 16.82 0.56
C PRO A 75 2.48 17.19 1.08
N GLU A 76 1.94 18.32 0.62
CA GLU A 76 0.68 18.87 1.13
C GLU A 76 -0.49 17.87 1.01
N GLY A 77 -0.58 17.18 -0.13
CA GLY A 77 -1.61 16.15 -0.33
C GLY A 77 -1.47 14.94 0.60
N LEU A 78 -0.28 14.68 1.16
CA LEU A 78 -0.09 13.67 2.20
C LEU A 78 -0.46 14.23 3.58
N LYS A 79 -0.04 15.46 3.90
CA LYS A 79 -0.41 16.14 5.15
C LYS A 79 -1.93 16.16 5.33
N GLN A 80 -2.67 16.57 4.30
CA GLN A 80 -4.13 16.59 4.31
C GLN A 80 -4.71 15.19 4.51
N HIS A 81 -4.15 14.17 3.84
CA HIS A 81 -4.61 12.80 4.01
C HIS A 81 -4.43 12.32 5.46
N ILE A 82 -3.30 12.57 6.10
CA ILE A 82 -3.04 12.20 7.49
C ILE A 82 -4.02 12.91 8.44
N LYS A 83 -4.30 14.20 8.20
CA LYS A 83 -5.28 14.99 8.99
C LYS A 83 -6.69 14.41 8.94
N THR A 84 -7.10 13.79 7.83
CA THR A 84 -8.44 13.17 7.71
C THR A 84 -8.60 11.84 8.43
N ARG A 85 -7.50 11.21 8.88
CA ARG A 85 -7.52 9.91 9.58
C ARG A 85 -7.70 10.10 11.07
N GLN A 86 -8.26 9.10 11.74
CA GLN A 86 -8.56 9.17 13.17
C GLN A 86 -7.92 8.00 13.91
N GLY A 87 -7.54 8.25 15.17
CA GLY A 87 -7.02 7.24 16.09
C GLY A 87 -5.91 6.37 15.50
N GLU A 88 -6.06 5.06 15.69
CA GLU A 88 -5.08 4.05 15.31
C GLU A 88 -4.88 3.90 13.80
N GLU A 89 -5.81 4.38 12.97
CA GLU A 89 -5.63 4.38 11.50
C GLU A 89 -4.43 5.24 11.09
N LYS A 90 -3.96 6.14 11.95
CA LYS A 90 -2.76 6.92 11.68
C LYS A 90 -1.46 6.11 11.79
N LYS A 91 -1.50 4.93 12.42
CA LYS A 91 -0.33 4.05 12.62
C LYS A 91 -0.09 3.22 11.36
N GLN A 92 0.47 3.85 10.35
CA GLN A 92 0.83 3.18 9.11
C GLN A 92 2.03 3.87 8.44
N ILE A 93 2.74 3.10 7.62
CA ILE A 93 3.86 3.61 6.82
C ILE A 93 3.25 4.28 5.59
N TRP A 94 3.19 5.60 5.59
CA TRP A 94 2.61 6.39 4.51
C TRP A 94 3.45 6.32 3.24
N VAL A 95 2.78 6.38 2.09
CA VAL A 95 3.44 6.38 0.78
C VAL A 95 2.97 7.58 -0.05
N THR A 96 3.93 8.20 -0.71
CA THR A 96 3.72 9.23 -1.73
C THR A 96 4.74 9.03 -2.84
N CYS A 97 4.32 9.24 -4.08
CA CYS A 97 5.11 9.16 -5.29
C CYS A 97 5.21 10.54 -5.94
N ASN A 98 6.30 10.77 -6.68
CA ASN A 98 6.53 11.99 -7.45
C ASN A 98 7.36 11.65 -8.70
N GLY A 99 7.30 12.52 -9.72
CA GLY A 99 8.22 12.47 -10.86
C GLY A 99 9.63 12.91 -10.45
N ILE A 100 10.66 12.35 -11.11
CA ILE A 100 12.06 12.63 -10.77
C ILE A 100 12.46 14.01 -11.32
N ASN A 101 12.08 14.30 -12.57
CA ASN A 101 12.36 15.55 -13.25
C ASN A 101 11.06 16.19 -13.80
N ASP A 102 11.17 17.37 -14.41
CA ASP A 102 10.00 18.09 -14.93
C ASP A 102 9.36 17.38 -16.12
N PHE A 103 10.16 16.66 -16.92
CA PHE A 103 9.63 15.81 -17.98
C PHE A 103 8.68 14.73 -17.43
N ASP A 104 9.03 14.05 -16.34
CA ASP A 104 8.16 13.05 -15.72
C ASP A 104 6.87 13.70 -15.18
N LYS A 105 7.00 14.87 -14.55
CA LYS A 105 5.86 15.61 -13.98
C LYS A 105 4.87 16.08 -15.05
N GLU A 106 5.37 16.45 -16.23
CA GLU A 106 4.53 16.86 -17.36
C GLU A 106 3.81 15.67 -18.02
N ASN A 107 4.44 14.49 -18.03
CA ASN A 107 3.89 13.29 -18.66
C ASN A 107 3.00 12.43 -17.74
N ILE A 108 2.90 12.78 -16.46
CA ILE A 108 2.09 12.07 -15.45
C ILE A 108 1.12 13.05 -14.81
N ARG A 109 -0.19 12.80 -14.95
CA ARG A 109 -1.22 13.68 -14.36
C ARG A 109 -1.29 13.60 -12.84
N GLY A 110 -0.87 12.48 -12.26
CA GLY A 110 -0.85 12.27 -10.81
C GLY A 110 -0.78 10.80 -10.43
N PHE A 111 -1.01 10.52 -9.15
CA PHE A 111 -0.96 9.16 -8.59
C PHE A 111 -2.19 8.89 -7.72
N ASN A 112 -2.84 7.75 -7.94
CA ASN A 112 -3.82 7.20 -6.99
C ASN A 112 -3.19 6.02 -6.23
N TYR A 113 -3.62 5.80 -4.99
CA TYR A 113 -3.05 4.80 -4.10
C TYR A 113 -4.12 3.86 -3.56
N HIS A 114 -3.84 2.57 -3.61
CA HIS A 114 -4.78 1.52 -3.22
C HIS A 114 -4.06 0.43 -2.39
N PRO A 115 -4.08 0.50 -1.05
CA PRO A 115 -4.38 1.66 -0.19
C PRO A 115 -3.20 2.66 -0.10
N ARG A 116 -3.39 3.82 0.55
CA ARG A 116 -2.34 4.83 0.72
C ARG A 116 -1.46 4.62 1.97
N GLY A 117 -0.94 3.41 2.16
CA GLY A 117 0.01 3.11 3.24
C GLY A 117 0.05 1.65 3.67
N PHE A 118 1.11 1.26 4.37
CA PHE A 118 1.24 -0.08 4.94
C PHE A 118 0.81 -0.05 6.41
N ALA A 119 -0.33 -0.67 6.70
CA ALA A 119 -0.90 -0.66 8.04
C ALA A 119 -0.02 -1.35 9.10
N SER A 120 0.00 -0.81 10.31
CA SER A 120 0.82 -1.29 11.44
C SER A 120 0.62 -2.77 11.74
N TYR A 121 -0.62 -3.28 11.66
CA TYR A 121 -0.97 -4.65 12.04
C TYR A 121 -0.32 -5.74 11.16
N TYR A 122 0.37 -5.38 10.08
CA TYR A 122 1.21 -6.32 9.30
C TYR A 122 2.64 -6.47 9.83
N TYR A 123 3.03 -5.68 10.84
CA TYR A 123 4.38 -5.63 11.40
C TYR A 123 4.34 -5.87 12.92
N PRO A 124 5.43 -6.39 13.52
CA PRO A 124 6.67 -6.82 12.87
C PRO A 124 6.53 -8.12 12.07
N TYR A 125 7.44 -8.33 11.12
CA TYR A 125 7.58 -9.63 10.46
C TYR A 125 8.19 -10.65 11.42
N LYS A 126 7.48 -11.75 11.68
CA LYS A 126 7.89 -12.81 12.64
C LYS A 126 8.25 -14.15 11.99
N ASN A 127 8.52 -14.16 10.68
CA ASN A 127 8.83 -15.39 9.93
C ASN A 127 7.79 -16.52 10.09
N LEU A 128 6.52 -16.15 10.26
CA LEU A 128 5.43 -17.11 10.37
C LEU A 128 5.09 -17.70 8.99
N LYS A 129 4.82 -19.00 8.95
CA LYS A 129 4.28 -19.68 7.77
C LYS A 129 3.03 -18.95 7.29
N ASN A 130 2.87 -18.84 5.96
CA ASN A 130 1.76 -18.16 5.28
C ASN A 130 1.75 -16.63 5.38
N TYR A 131 2.73 -16.00 6.05
CA TYR A 131 2.80 -14.54 6.05
C TYR A 131 2.95 -13.99 4.63
N LEU A 132 2.03 -13.12 4.25
CA LEU A 132 2.07 -12.31 3.03
C LEU A 132 2.35 -10.86 3.41
N SER A 133 3.29 -10.24 2.69
CA SER A 133 3.57 -8.83 2.91
C SER A 133 2.42 -8.01 2.34
N PRO A 134 1.98 -6.94 3.01
CA PRO A 134 1.00 -6.03 2.42
C PRO A 134 1.57 -5.42 1.13
N ILE A 135 0.68 -5.16 0.18
CA ILE A 135 1.02 -4.50 -1.09
C ILE A 135 0.17 -3.25 -1.27
N ILE A 136 0.76 -2.25 -1.91
CA ILE A 136 0.06 -1.04 -2.34
C ILE A 136 0.08 -1.02 -3.87
N GLY A 137 -1.09 -0.87 -4.48
CA GLY A 137 -1.19 -0.50 -5.90
C GLY A 137 -1.11 1.02 -6.05
N VAL A 138 -0.11 1.48 -6.80
CA VAL A 138 0.03 2.88 -7.20
C VAL A 138 -0.38 2.98 -8.67
N GLU A 139 -1.53 3.58 -8.93
CA GLU A 139 -1.99 3.90 -10.28
C GLU A 139 -1.31 5.19 -10.73
N VAL A 140 -0.52 5.11 -11.81
CA VAL A 140 0.12 6.27 -12.43
C VAL A 140 -0.86 6.84 -13.45
N VAL A 141 -1.45 8.01 -13.18
CA VAL A 141 -2.63 8.48 -13.89
C VAL A 141 -2.26 9.09 -15.24
N ASN A 142 -2.89 8.58 -16.30
CA ASN A 142 -2.86 9.12 -17.67
C ASN A 142 -1.44 9.40 -18.17
N VAL A 143 -0.62 8.35 -18.24
CA VAL A 143 0.74 8.40 -18.76
C VAL A 143 0.69 8.65 -20.26
N THR A 144 1.28 9.75 -20.71
CA THR A 144 1.40 10.06 -22.13
C THR A 144 2.39 9.11 -22.78
N ARG A 145 1.94 8.33 -23.77
CA ARG A 145 2.84 7.58 -24.64
C ARG A 145 3.48 8.56 -25.63
N LYS A 146 4.76 8.91 -25.45
CA LYS A 146 5.53 9.37 -26.59
C LYS A 146 5.76 8.17 -27.51
N LEU A 147 5.06 8.15 -28.64
CA LEU A 147 5.49 7.36 -29.80
C LEU A 147 6.83 7.95 -30.20
N ILE A 148 7.91 7.20 -29.95
CA ILE A 148 9.23 7.49 -30.51
C ILE A 148 9.14 7.24 -32.01
#